data_AF-A0A0B2P2X1-F1
#
_entry.id   AF-A0A0B2P2X1-F1
#
_cell.length_a   1.000
_cell.length_b   1.000
_cell.length_c   1.000
_cell.angle_alpha   90.00
_cell.angle_beta   90.00
_cell.angle_gamma   90.00
#
_symmetry.space_group_name_H-M   'P 1'
#
loop_
_entity.id
_entity.type
_entity.pdbx_description
1 polymer ?
#
loop_
_entity_poly.entity_id
_entity_poly.type
_entity_poly.pdbx_seq_one_letter_code
_entity_poly.pdbx_strand_id
1 'polypeptide(L)' 'MDEMYNIKVRNETSPEDVGGMHAATGILTARGGMTSNATVVARGWGNCCVSGCISL' A
#
# COMPACT_ATOMS: atom_id res chain seq x y z
N MET A 1 7.39 9.83 22.37
CA MET A 1 7.38 9.87 20.90
C MET A 1 6.37 8.84 20.49
N ASP A 2 5.13 9.25 20.30
CA ASP A 2 4.06 8.36 19.85
C ASP A 2 4.37 7.93 18.41
N GLU A 3 4.78 6.68 18.20
CA GLU A 3 4.88 6.12 16.86
C GLU A 3 3.47 6.06 16.26
N MET A 4 3.13 7.05 15.44
CA MET A 4 1.88 7.07 14.71
C MET A 4 1.99 6.09 13.54
N TYR A 5 1.48 4.87 13.73
CA TYR A 5 1.38 3.89 12.65
C TYR A 5 0.31 4.32 11.64
N ASN A 6 0.70 4.46 10.38
CA ASN A 6 -0.15 4.95 9.30
C ASN A 6 -0.33 3.91 8.19
N ILE A 7 -1.59 3.69 7.79
CA ILE A 7 -1.94 2.75 6.72
C ILE A 7 -2.51 3.54 5.54
N LYS A 8 -1.93 3.38 4.35
CA LYS A 8 -2.43 3.99 3.12
C LYS A 8 -3.53 3.13 2.53
N VAL A 9 -4.75 3.66 2.49
CA VAL A 9 -5.94 2.97 1.98
C VAL A 9 -6.40 3.63 0.67
N ARG A 10 -6.48 2.86 -0.43
CA ARG A 10 -6.89 3.34 -1.76
C ARG A 10 -7.62 2.25 -2.53
N ASN A 11 -8.40 2.60 -3.56
CA ASN A 11 -8.94 1.57 -4.45
C ASN A 11 -7.86 0.93 -5.32
N GLU A 12 -6.95 1.76 -5.84
CA GLU A 12 -5.79 1.39 -6.64
C GLU A 12 -4.69 2.45 -6.40
N THR A 13 -3.44 2.10 -6.70
CA THR A 13 -2.29 2.99 -6.57
C THR A 13 -1.62 3.22 -7.92
N SER A 14 -1.07 4.40 -8.07
CA SER A 14 -0.36 4.85 -9.26
C SER A 14 1.00 5.46 -8.88
N PRO A 15 1.91 5.74 -9.85
CA PRO A 15 3.25 6.25 -9.55
C PRO A 15 3.26 7.54 -8.71
N GLU A 16 2.22 8.37 -8.80
CA GLU A 16 2.05 9.57 -7.98
C GLU A 16 1.83 9.27 -6.49
N ASP A 17 1.37 8.07 -6.13
CA ASP A 17 1.15 7.66 -4.74
C ASP A 17 2.46 7.22 -4.03
N VAL A 18 3.57 7.04 -4.75
CA VAL A 18 4.85 6.45 -4.26
C VAL A 18 5.36 7.10 -2.98
N GLY A 19 5.34 8.44 -2.89
CA GLY A 19 5.79 9.15 -1.69
C GLY A 19 4.92 8.82 -0.47
N GLY A 20 3.60 8.73 -0.66
CA GLY A 20 2.66 8.34 0.38
C GLY A 20 2.75 6.86 0.74
N MET A 21 3.07 6.00 -0.22
CA MET A 21 3.29 4.57 0.01
C MET A 21 4.59 4.31 0.81
N HIS A 22 5.65 5.08 0.55
CA HIS A 22 6.91 4.97 1.26
C HIS A 22 6.82 5.51 2.69
N ALA A 23 6.04 6.57 2.90
CA ALA A 23 5.81 7.14 4.23
C ALA A 23 4.85 6.31 5.09
N ALA A 24 4.16 5.30 4.53
CA ALA A 24 3.19 4.49 5.23
C ALA A 24 3.81 3.22 5.84
N THR A 25 3.34 2.83 7.03
CA THR A 25 3.68 1.53 7.65
C THR A 25 3.09 0.35 6.87
N GLY A 26 1.95 0.55 6.21
CA GLY A 26 1.30 -0.47 5.41
C GLY A 26 0.36 0.08 4.34
N ILE A 27 0.00 -0.78 3.39
CA ILE A 27 -0.80 -0.43 2.23
C ILE A 27 -1.98 -1.39 2.10
N LEU A 28 -3.18 -0.85 1.87
CA LEU A 28 -4.40 -1.61 1.67
C LEU A 28 -5.09 -1.13 0.39
N THR A 29 -5.31 -2.04 -0.58
CA THR A 29 -6.00 -1.72 -1.83
C THR A 29 -7.24 -2.58 -2.11
N ALA A 30 -8.30 -1.95 -2.64
CA ALA A 30 -9.51 -2.67 -3.06
C ALA A 30 -9.27 -3.53 -4.31
N ARG A 31 -8.43 -3.03 -5.22
CA ARG A 31 -8.11 -3.65 -6.51
C ARG A 31 -6.63 -4.01 -6.60
N GLY A 32 -6.32 -4.87 -7.57
CA GLY A 32 -4.97 -5.34 -7.86
C GLY A 32 -4.71 -6.74 -7.30
N GLY A 33 -3.71 -7.41 -7.88
CA GLY A 33 -3.27 -8.74 -7.48
C GLY A 33 -1.80 -8.77 -7.07
N MET A 34 -1.20 -9.96 -7.13
CA MET A 34 0.19 -10.17 -6.70
C MET A 34 1.24 -9.36 -7.50
N THR A 35 0.88 -8.87 -8.69
CA THR A 35 1.76 -8.12 -9.59
C THR A 35 1.34 -6.65 -9.77
N SER A 36 0.41 -6.15 -8.94
CA SER A 36 -0.02 -4.74 -9.01
C SER A 36 1.03 -3.77 -8.48
N ASN A 37 0.91 -2.49 -8.86
CA ASN A 37 1.79 -1.41 -8.40
C ASN A 37 2.00 -1.42 -6.88
N ALA A 38 0.93 -1.52 -6.10
CA ALA A 38 1.01 -1.56 -4.64
C ALA A 38 1.84 -2.74 -4.12
N THR A 39 1.58 -3.94 -4.65
CA THR A 39 2.19 -5.17 -4.17
C THR A 39 3.67 -5.26 -4.52
N VAL A 40 4.05 -4.91 -5.77
CA VAL A 40 5.45 -5.01 -6.20
C VAL A 40 6.32 -3.99 -5.48
N VAL A 41 5.81 -2.78 -5.29
CA VAL A 41 6.50 -1.70 -4.57
C VAL A 41 6.64 -2.05 -3.09
N ALA A 42 5.57 -2.49 -2.43
CA ALA A 42 5.62 -2.88 -1.03
C ALA A 42 6.62 -4.01 -0.76
N ARG A 43 6.69 -5.01 -1.65
CA ARG A 43 7.69 -6.09 -1.57
C ARG A 43 9.12 -5.56 -1.69
N GLY A 44 9.36 -4.63 -2.61
CA GLY A 44 10.68 -4.02 -2.77
C GLY A 44 11.15 -3.24 -1.55
N TRP A 45 10.21 -2.71 -0.75
CA TRP A 45 10.51 -1.91 0.44
C TRP A 45 10.36 -2.66 1.76
N GLY A 46 9.84 -3.89 1.75
CA GLY A 46 9.55 -4.64 2.97
C GLY A 46 8.33 -4.15 3.75
N ASN A 47 7.47 -3.34 3.13
CA ASN A 47 6.23 -2.86 3.76
C ASN A 47 5.12 -3.92 3.69
N CYS A 48 4.26 -3.94 4.70
CA CYS A 48 3.06 -4.78 4.67
C CYS A 48 2.09 -4.26 3.59
N CYS A 49 1.58 -5.16 2.74
CA CYS A 49 0.60 -4.81 1.72
C CYS A 49 -0.49 -5.88 1.61
N VAL A 50 -1.75 -5.45 1.72
CA VAL A 50 -2.94 -6.25 1.42
C VAL A 50 -3.58 -5.68 0.15
N SER A 51 -3.53 -6.45 -0.94
CA SER A 51 -4.07 -6.03 -2.23
C SER A 51 -5.29 -6.84 -2.63
N GLY A 52 -6.26 -6.20 -3.30
CA GLY A 52 -7.44 -6.89 -3.81
C GLY A 52 -8.49 -7.19 -2.73
N CYS A 53 -8.55 -6.37 -1.69
CA CYS A 53 -9.56 -6.49 -0.65
C CYS A 53 -10.91 -5.95 -1.15
N ILE A 54 -11.75 -6.84 -1.69
CA ILE A 54 -13.00 -6.48 -2.38
C ILE A 54 -14.03 -5.81 -1.44
N SER A 55 -13.89 -6.00 -0.13
CA SER A 55 -14.75 -5.43 0.91
C SER A 55 -14.17 -4.16 1.56
N LEU A 56 -13.31 -3.42 0.83
CA LEU A 56 -12.77 -2.15 1.29
C LEU A 56 -13.86 -1.11 1.58
#